data_AF-A0A9W9E754-F1
#
_entry.id   AF-A0A9W9E754-F1
#
_cell.length_a   1.000
_cell.length_b   1.000
_cell.length_c   1.000
_cell.angle_alpha   90.00
_cell.angle_beta   90.00
_cell.angle_gamma   90.00
#
_symmetry.space_group_name_H-M   'P 1'
#
loop_
_entity.id
_entity.type
_entity.pdbx_description
1 polymer ?
#
loop_
_entity_poly.entity_id
_entity_poly.type
_entity_poly.pdbx_seq_one_letter_code
_entity_poly.pdbx_strand_id
1 'polypeptide(L)'
;MSVAPPPQGLGSNFNYFLADGGNAITGLNVEITFAEPLISASNGFGFQLNGYAQELPGAPSTTPNWQQYVVFSQPGDRTLYGIIDNWSGTVPANTYQQVINSESTITTLPKANQIPAGAVINIIPTFSSSNVITGITYVYTPPGGQAVSTSVTLTSLPIYGTNRRITSAYESPISALTLNIVGDYNAADGRFTSGSGTIVYTANQPLTVLTTEPSYTAFQDGTGETANTVYGKLPASNSKTITQTWGIDSSGSPRLGPATHGIPLPAPPSAWKAKQEKRRNAAGVENRSIEEVE
;
A
#
# COMPACT_ATOMS: atom_id res chain seq x y z
N MET A 1 10.30 -23.33 -14.05
CA MET A 1 11.24 -22.25 -14.43
C MET A 1 10.77 -20.94 -13.81
N SER A 2 11.70 -20.10 -13.33
CA SER A 2 11.38 -18.78 -12.78
C SER A 2 11.42 -17.70 -13.86
N VAL A 3 10.61 -16.65 -13.74
CA VAL A 3 10.70 -15.46 -14.58
C VAL A 3 12.02 -14.72 -14.32
N ALA A 4 12.59 -14.12 -15.35
CA ALA A 4 13.73 -13.23 -15.18
C ALA A 4 13.32 -11.99 -14.35
N PRO A 5 14.16 -11.46 -13.45
CA PRO A 5 13.88 -10.20 -12.78
C PRO A 5 13.55 -9.07 -13.76
N PRO A 6 12.70 -8.09 -13.36
CA PRO A 6 12.59 -6.82 -14.07
C PRO A 6 13.98 -6.20 -14.29
N PRO A 7 14.18 -5.38 -15.34
CA PRO A 7 15.46 -4.71 -15.60
C PRO A 7 15.99 -3.90 -14.41
N GLN A 8 15.10 -3.36 -13.59
CA GLN A 8 15.37 -2.58 -12.39
C GLN A 8 15.72 -3.45 -11.16
N GLY A 9 15.51 -4.77 -11.25
CA GLY A 9 15.75 -5.74 -10.19
C GLY A 9 14.51 -6.08 -9.36
N LEU A 10 14.75 -6.76 -8.24
CA LEU A 10 13.72 -7.21 -7.29
C LEU A 10 14.08 -6.73 -5.88
N GLY A 11 13.61 -5.54 -5.54
CA GLY A 11 13.81 -4.95 -4.22
C GLY A 11 13.26 -3.53 -4.14
N SER A 12 13.16 -3.00 -2.93
CA SER A 12 12.64 -1.65 -2.69
C SER A 12 11.23 -1.47 -3.29
N ASN A 13 10.98 -0.38 -4.00
CA ASN A 13 9.78 -0.11 -4.79
C ASN A 13 9.71 -0.83 -6.14
N PHE A 14 10.60 -1.79 -6.42
CA PHE A 14 10.58 -2.55 -7.68
C PHE A 14 10.29 -4.03 -7.44
N ASN A 15 9.19 -4.49 -8.03
CA ASN A 15 8.75 -5.87 -8.00
C ASN A 15 8.14 -6.27 -9.35
N TYR A 16 7.75 -7.53 -9.51
CA TYR A 16 6.96 -7.98 -10.65
C TYR A 16 5.57 -7.33 -10.67
N PHE A 17 5.03 -7.17 -11.87
CA PHE A 17 3.61 -6.97 -12.07
C PHE A 17 2.91 -8.33 -12.11
N LEU A 18 1.80 -8.45 -11.39
CA LEU A 18 0.87 -9.56 -11.52
C LEU A 18 -0.38 -9.07 -12.24
N ALA A 19 -0.74 -9.71 -13.34
CA ALA A 19 -1.83 -9.23 -14.20
C ALA A 19 -2.65 -10.37 -14.80
N ASP A 20 -3.85 -10.05 -15.30
CA ASP A 20 -4.71 -11.00 -16.02
C ASP A 20 -5.01 -10.52 -17.46
N GLY A 21 -3.96 -10.18 -18.21
CA GLY A 21 -4.07 -9.91 -19.65
C GLY A 21 -5.04 -8.77 -20.02
N GLY A 22 -5.23 -7.80 -19.13
CA GLY A 22 -6.16 -6.67 -19.31
C GLY A 22 -7.56 -6.88 -18.73
N ASN A 23 -7.88 -8.09 -18.23
CA ASN A 23 -9.12 -8.35 -17.53
C ASN A 23 -9.08 -7.82 -16.09
N ALA A 24 -10.27 -7.60 -15.51
CA ALA A 24 -10.40 -7.21 -14.12
C ALA A 24 -9.98 -8.35 -13.17
N ILE A 25 -9.06 -8.05 -12.25
CA ILE A 25 -8.65 -8.93 -11.16
C ILE A 25 -9.71 -8.89 -10.07
N THR A 26 -10.20 -10.05 -9.62
CA THR A 26 -11.18 -10.15 -8.52
C THR A 26 -10.79 -11.21 -7.49
N GLY A 27 -11.44 -11.16 -6.32
CA GLY A 27 -11.20 -12.11 -5.23
C GLY A 27 -9.78 -12.04 -4.67
N LEU A 28 -9.14 -10.87 -4.77
CA LEU A 28 -7.76 -10.66 -4.37
C LEU A 28 -7.60 -10.75 -2.83
N ASN A 29 -6.65 -11.56 -2.38
CA ASN A 29 -6.10 -11.52 -1.03
C ASN A 29 -4.57 -11.51 -1.15
N VAL A 30 -3.94 -10.48 -0.59
CA VAL A 30 -2.49 -10.41 -0.46
C VAL A 30 -2.12 -10.65 0.99
N GLU A 31 -1.55 -11.81 1.25
CA GLU A 31 -1.06 -12.23 2.57
C GLU A 31 0.44 -11.99 2.67
N ILE A 32 0.88 -11.37 3.76
CA ILE A 32 2.29 -11.10 4.05
C ILE A 32 2.62 -11.76 5.37
N THR A 33 3.55 -12.71 5.34
CA THR A 33 4.03 -13.42 6.53
C THR A 33 5.41 -12.94 6.93
N PHE A 34 5.73 -13.09 8.21
CA PHE A 34 6.98 -12.65 8.82
C PHE A 34 7.66 -13.85 9.47
N ALA A 35 8.65 -14.45 8.79
CA ALA A 35 9.48 -15.52 9.35
C ALA A 35 10.45 -14.97 10.41
N GLU A 36 11.00 -13.79 10.16
CA GLU A 36 11.78 -13.00 11.11
C GLU A 36 11.03 -11.69 11.43
N PRO A 37 11.28 -11.07 12.59
CA PRO A 37 10.65 -9.80 12.89
C PRO A 37 11.11 -8.74 11.88
N LEU A 38 10.17 -7.98 11.30
CA LEU A 38 10.54 -6.79 10.56
C LEU A 38 10.88 -5.70 11.57
N ILE A 39 12.10 -5.18 11.54
CA ILE A 39 12.56 -4.11 12.44
C ILE A 39 13.06 -2.94 11.61
N SER A 40 12.46 -1.77 11.80
CA SER A 40 12.93 -0.52 11.18
C SER A 40 13.86 0.25 12.13
N ALA A 41 15.01 0.68 11.62
CA ALA A 41 16.06 1.35 12.39
C ALA A 41 15.83 2.85 12.60
N SER A 42 15.04 3.49 11.75
CA SER A 42 14.88 4.95 11.77
C SER A 42 13.45 5.42 11.48
N ASN A 43 12.83 4.85 10.45
CA ASN A 43 11.52 5.27 9.96
C ASN A 43 10.43 4.29 10.38
N GLY A 44 9.19 4.58 10.01
CA GLY A 44 8.13 3.60 10.06
C GLY A 44 8.32 2.51 8.98
N PHE A 45 7.23 1.89 8.57
CA PHE A 45 7.22 0.92 7.46
C PHE A 45 5.89 1.00 6.72
N GLY A 46 5.90 0.64 5.45
CA GLY A 46 4.73 0.55 4.59
C GLY A 46 4.70 -0.74 3.77
N PHE A 47 3.56 -1.39 3.73
CA PHE A 47 3.24 -2.50 2.83
C PHE A 47 2.22 -2.00 1.81
N GLN A 48 2.68 -1.65 0.63
CA GLN A 48 1.89 -0.92 -0.37
C GLN A 48 1.44 -1.86 -1.48
N LEU A 49 0.15 -2.19 -1.48
CA LEU A 49 -0.50 -2.87 -2.60
C LEU A 49 -0.90 -1.80 -3.62
N ASN A 50 -0.22 -1.80 -4.76
CA ASN A 50 -0.47 -0.89 -5.86
C ASN A 50 -1.36 -1.59 -6.89
N GLY A 51 -2.61 -1.16 -7.01
CA GLY A 51 -3.55 -1.59 -8.03
C GLY A 51 -3.56 -0.66 -9.23
N TYR A 52 -3.33 -1.21 -10.41
CA TYR A 52 -3.30 -0.46 -11.67
C TYR A 52 -4.60 -0.70 -12.41
N ALA A 53 -5.34 0.38 -12.68
CA ALA A 53 -6.62 0.27 -13.36
C ALA A 53 -6.43 -0.02 -14.85
N GLN A 54 -7.45 -0.63 -15.44
CA GLN A 54 -7.53 -0.81 -16.88
C GLN A 54 -7.62 0.56 -17.58
N GLU A 55 -6.93 0.69 -18.72
CA GLU A 55 -7.20 1.79 -19.65
C GLU A 55 -8.58 1.59 -20.29
N LEU A 56 -9.53 2.45 -19.90
CA LEU A 56 -10.92 2.40 -20.36
C LEU A 56 -11.22 3.65 -21.20
N PRO A 57 -11.34 3.53 -22.54
CA PRO A 57 -11.71 4.66 -23.39
C PRO A 57 -13.03 5.30 -22.94
N GLY A 58 -13.00 6.61 -22.71
CA GLY A 58 -14.19 7.37 -22.28
C GLY A 58 -14.56 7.20 -20.80
N ALA A 59 -13.70 6.58 -19.98
CA ALA A 59 -13.89 6.59 -18.54
C ALA A 59 -13.98 8.03 -18.00
N PRO A 60 -14.87 8.31 -17.03
CA PRO A 60 -14.90 9.60 -16.36
C PRO A 60 -13.52 9.97 -15.82
N SER A 61 -13.16 11.26 -15.87
CA SER A 61 -11.89 11.76 -15.32
C SER A 61 -11.73 11.55 -13.80
N THR A 62 -12.83 11.19 -13.12
CA THR A 62 -12.88 10.83 -11.71
C THR A 62 -12.50 9.38 -11.42
N THR A 63 -12.47 8.53 -12.46
CA THR A 63 -12.19 7.10 -12.33
C THR A 63 -10.72 6.94 -11.90
N PRO A 64 -10.44 6.23 -10.79
CA PRO A 64 -9.07 6.01 -10.40
C PRO A 64 -8.30 5.21 -11.46
N ASN A 65 -7.12 5.70 -11.82
CA ASN A 65 -6.17 4.98 -12.67
C ASN A 65 -5.13 4.22 -11.83
N TRP A 66 -4.90 4.65 -10.59
CA TRP A 66 -4.03 4.01 -9.62
C TRP A 66 -4.71 3.97 -8.25
N GLN A 67 -4.72 2.78 -7.64
CA GLN A 67 -5.45 2.49 -6.41
C GLN A 67 -4.48 1.85 -5.41
N GLN A 68 -4.04 2.62 -4.42
CA GLN A 68 -3.06 2.16 -3.44
C GLN A 68 -3.75 1.80 -2.12
N TYR A 69 -3.46 0.59 -1.63
CA TYR A 69 -3.95 0.09 -0.34
C TYR A 69 -2.76 -0.27 0.52
N VAL A 70 -2.59 0.43 1.64
CA VAL A 70 -1.36 0.37 2.42
C VAL A 70 -1.66 -0.10 3.83
N VAL A 71 -0.82 -0.99 4.35
CA VAL A 71 -0.68 -1.18 5.80
C VAL A 71 0.60 -0.48 6.24
N PHE A 72 0.52 0.44 7.19
CA PHE A 72 1.69 1.20 7.61
C PHE A 72 1.70 1.51 9.11
N SER A 73 2.88 1.87 9.62
CA SER A 73 3.09 2.51 10.91
C SER A 73 4.06 3.66 10.73
N GLN A 74 3.84 4.79 11.38
CA GLN A 74 4.76 5.94 11.39
C GLN A 74 5.90 5.74 12.42
N PRO A 75 6.99 6.54 12.35
CA PRO A 75 8.16 6.34 13.20
C PRO A 75 7.84 6.56 14.68
N GLY A 76 8.18 5.57 15.51
CA GLY A 76 7.98 5.62 16.96
C GLY A 76 6.53 5.38 17.42
N ASP A 77 5.59 5.21 16.49
CA ASP A 77 4.21 4.83 16.78
C ASP A 77 4.08 3.31 16.89
N ARG A 78 3.08 2.89 17.68
CA ARG A 78 2.67 1.50 17.84
C ARG A 78 1.39 1.21 17.06
N THR A 79 0.71 2.22 16.54
CA THR A 79 -0.54 2.03 15.81
C THR A 79 -0.25 1.48 14.42
N LEU A 80 -0.88 0.37 14.08
CA LEU A 80 -0.90 -0.16 12.73
C LEU A 80 -2.15 0.36 12.03
N TYR A 81 -1.96 1.02 10.90
CA TYR A 81 -3.00 1.67 10.13
C TYR A 81 -3.21 0.98 8.78
N GLY A 82 -4.43 1.06 8.28
CA GLY A 82 -4.78 0.81 6.88
C GLY A 82 -5.08 2.14 6.18
N ILE A 83 -4.43 2.37 5.04
CA ILE A 83 -4.61 3.58 4.19
C ILE A 83 -5.21 3.20 2.86
N ILE A 84 -6.27 3.91 2.46
CA ILE A 84 -6.76 3.92 1.09
C ILE A 84 -6.31 5.21 0.44
N ASP A 85 -5.48 5.10 -0.60
CA ASP A 85 -4.99 6.21 -1.38
C ASP A 85 -5.22 5.98 -2.89
N ASN A 86 -6.30 6.57 -3.42
CA ASN A 86 -6.68 6.40 -4.81
C ASN A 86 -6.42 7.69 -5.59
N TRP A 87 -5.92 7.54 -6.82
CA TRP A 87 -5.53 8.62 -7.71
C TRP A 87 -6.26 8.48 -9.04
N SER A 88 -6.68 9.61 -9.62
CA SER A 88 -7.22 9.70 -10.98
C SER A 88 -6.33 10.61 -11.83
N GLY A 89 -6.42 10.49 -13.15
CA GLY A 89 -5.63 11.29 -14.10
C GLY A 89 -5.13 10.45 -15.28
N THR A 90 -4.39 11.06 -16.19
CA THR A 90 -3.82 10.37 -17.36
C THR A 90 -2.43 10.90 -17.64
N VAL A 91 -1.50 10.05 -18.08
CA VAL A 91 -0.23 10.50 -18.66
C VAL A 91 -0.53 11.57 -19.74
N PRO A 92 0.13 12.75 -19.76
CA PRO A 92 1.44 13.08 -19.16
C PRO A 92 1.43 13.48 -17.68
N ALA A 93 2.62 13.49 -17.07
CA ALA A 93 2.86 13.90 -15.68
C ALA A 93 2.20 15.25 -15.34
N ASN A 94 1.69 15.38 -14.09
CA ASN A 94 0.98 16.54 -13.51
C ASN A 94 -0.53 16.65 -13.74
N THR A 95 -1.19 15.61 -14.28
CA THR A 95 -2.67 15.55 -14.29
C THR A 95 -3.25 14.68 -13.17
N TYR A 96 -2.39 14.03 -12.38
CA TYR A 96 -2.82 13.14 -11.31
C TYR A 96 -3.44 13.93 -10.17
N GLN A 97 -4.67 13.56 -9.81
CA GLN A 97 -5.41 14.10 -8.69
C GLN A 97 -5.66 12.99 -7.67
N GLN A 98 -5.27 13.26 -6.42
CA GLN A 98 -5.65 12.40 -5.31
C GLN A 98 -7.16 12.48 -5.10
N VAL A 99 -7.82 11.32 -5.15
CA VAL A 99 -9.27 11.16 -5.03
C VAL A 99 -9.66 10.74 -3.62
N ILE A 100 -8.91 9.81 -3.03
CA ILE A 100 -9.13 9.32 -1.67
C ILE A 100 -7.80 9.39 -0.94
N ASN A 101 -7.82 9.88 0.30
CA ASN A 101 -6.73 9.71 1.26
C ASN A 101 -7.39 9.46 2.62
N SER A 102 -7.53 8.20 2.98
CA SER A 102 -8.27 7.79 4.17
C SER A 102 -7.46 6.82 5.01
N GLU A 103 -7.52 7.00 6.32
CA GLU A 103 -6.82 6.21 7.32
C GLU A 103 -7.82 5.54 8.26
N SER A 104 -7.54 4.29 8.60
CA SER A 104 -8.26 3.52 9.60
C SER A 104 -7.28 2.79 10.52
N THR A 105 -7.54 2.77 11.81
CA THR A 105 -6.75 1.96 12.75
C THR A 105 -7.08 0.49 12.56
N ILE A 106 -6.06 -0.35 12.41
CA ILE A 106 -6.19 -1.81 12.42
C ILE A 106 -6.03 -2.30 13.87
N THR A 107 -4.93 -1.94 14.51
CA THR A 107 -4.58 -2.40 15.87
C THR A 107 -3.43 -1.59 16.48
N THR A 108 -3.06 -1.93 17.72
CA THR A 108 -1.85 -1.45 18.39
C THR A 108 -0.82 -2.58 18.53
N LEU A 109 0.35 -2.39 17.94
CA LEU A 109 1.49 -3.29 18.01
C LEU A 109 2.12 -3.34 19.42
N PRO A 110 2.77 -4.45 19.77
CA PRO A 110 3.47 -4.56 21.06
C PRO A 110 4.69 -3.63 21.16
N LYS A 111 5.35 -3.33 20.04
CA LYS A 111 6.53 -2.46 19.96
C LYS A 111 6.41 -1.53 18.75
N ALA A 112 6.89 -0.30 18.91
CA ALA A 112 6.99 0.64 17.78
C ALA A 112 8.04 0.15 16.77
N ASN A 113 7.89 0.55 15.50
CA ASN A 113 8.83 0.24 14.41
C ASN A 113 9.09 -1.26 14.20
N GLN A 114 8.18 -2.14 14.65
CA GLN A 114 8.38 -3.57 14.58
C GLN A 114 7.09 -4.34 14.26
N ILE A 115 7.17 -5.26 13.29
CA ILE A 115 6.22 -6.37 13.15
C ILE A 115 6.90 -7.64 13.72
N PRO A 116 6.28 -8.34 14.68
CA PRO A 116 6.89 -9.52 15.27
C PRO A 116 6.91 -10.72 14.30
N ALA A 117 7.90 -11.61 14.45
CA ALA A 117 7.93 -12.88 13.74
C ALA A 117 6.69 -13.73 14.06
N GLY A 118 6.19 -14.45 13.07
CA GLY A 118 4.95 -15.24 13.13
C GLY A 118 3.67 -14.42 12.96
N ALA A 119 3.76 -13.09 12.79
CA ALA A 119 2.61 -12.29 12.44
C ALA A 119 2.20 -12.52 10.97
N VAL A 120 0.97 -12.16 10.66
CA VAL A 120 0.43 -12.15 9.29
C VAL A 120 -0.35 -10.86 9.07
N ILE A 121 -0.17 -10.26 7.89
CA ILE A 121 -0.97 -9.12 7.41
C ILE A 121 -1.71 -9.56 6.15
N ASN A 122 -3.00 -9.24 6.05
CA ASN A 122 -3.76 -9.40 4.81
C ASN A 122 -4.32 -8.05 4.34
N ILE A 123 -4.21 -7.80 3.04
CA ILE A 123 -4.87 -6.69 2.34
C ILE A 123 -5.87 -7.31 1.37
N ILE A 124 -7.17 -7.08 1.62
CA ILE A 124 -8.25 -7.81 0.96
C ILE A 124 -9.24 -6.82 0.33
N PRO A 125 -9.08 -6.50 -0.97
CA PRO A 125 -10.07 -5.72 -1.69
C PRO A 125 -11.41 -6.44 -1.82
N THR A 126 -12.49 -5.68 -1.66
CA THR A 126 -13.87 -6.08 -1.86
C THR A 126 -14.31 -5.64 -3.24
N PHE A 127 -14.89 -6.56 -4.01
CA PHE A 127 -15.30 -6.33 -5.39
C PHE A 127 -16.82 -6.35 -5.50
N SER A 128 -17.39 -5.48 -6.34
CA SER A 128 -18.79 -5.55 -6.73
C SER A 128 -19.04 -6.63 -7.79
N SER A 129 -20.30 -6.86 -8.15
CA SER A 129 -20.68 -7.69 -9.30
C SER A 129 -20.21 -7.13 -10.66
N SER A 130 -19.80 -5.86 -10.71
CA SER A 130 -19.18 -5.24 -11.88
C SER A 130 -17.66 -5.31 -11.86
N ASN A 131 -17.08 -6.10 -10.95
CA ASN A 131 -15.63 -6.31 -10.79
C ASN A 131 -14.81 -5.06 -10.43
N VAL A 132 -15.46 -3.99 -9.99
CA VAL A 132 -14.76 -2.79 -9.45
C VAL A 132 -14.53 -2.95 -7.94
N ILE A 133 -13.45 -2.35 -7.44
CA ILE A 133 -13.20 -2.31 -5.99
C ILE A 133 -14.16 -1.32 -5.33
N THR A 134 -14.89 -1.77 -4.31
CA THR A 134 -15.88 -0.97 -3.56
C THR A 134 -15.52 -0.77 -2.09
N GLY A 135 -14.46 -1.41 -1.62
CA GLY A 135 -13.99 -1.29 -0.24
C GLY A 135 -12.82 -2.23 0.00
N ILE A 136 -12.14 -2.07 1.12
CA ILE A 136 -10.99 -2.91 1.51
C ILE A 136 -11.17 -3.39 2.94
N THR A 137 -10.69 -4.60 3.21
CA THR A 137 -10.45 -5.11 4.55
C THR A 137 -8.96 -5.29 4.79
N TYR A 138 -8.46 -4.72 5.89
CA TYR A 138 -7.12 -4.98 6.40
C TYR A 138 -7.22 -5.92 7.60
N VAL A 139 -6.39 -6.95 7.63
CA VAL A 139 -6.33 -7.91 8.74
C VAL A 139 -4.91 -7.97 9.27
N TYR A 140 -4.78 -7.99 10.60
CA TYR A 140 -3.53 -8.30 11.28
C TYR A 140 -3.77 -9.48 12.22
N THR A 141 -2.96 -10.52 12.07
CA THR A 141 -2.94 -11.67 12.97
C THR A 141 -1.63 -11.65 13.76
N PRO A 142 -1.66 -11.40 15.08
CA PRO A 142 -0.47 -11.48 15.91
C PRO A 142 0.04 -12.93 16.02
N PRO A 143 1.33 -13.14 16.35
CA PRO A 143 1.89 -14.47 16.48
C PRO A 143 1.14 -15.28 17.56
N GLY A 144 0.52 -16.40 17.15
CA GLY A 144 -0.24 -17.27 18.05
C GLY A 144 -1.52 -16.66 18.64
N GLY A 145 -1.95 -15.47 18.19
CA GLY A 145 -3.14 -14.79 18.70
C GLY A 145 -4.26 -14.69 17.67
N GLN A 146 -5.37 -14.09 18.08
CA GLN A 146 -6.56 -13.92 17.24
C GLN A 146 -6.38 -12.76 16.26
N ALA A 147 -6.83 -12.95 15.02
CA ALA A 147 -6.88 -11.91 14.01
C ALA A 147 -7.78 -10.74 14.44
N VAL A 148 -7.34 -9.53 14.11
CA VAL A 148 -8.11 -8.29 14.20
C VAL A 148 -8.18 -7.65 12.82
N SER A 149 -9.29 -6.97 12.52
CA SER A 149 -9.53 -6.42 11.19
C SER A 149 -10.26 -5.09 11.23
N THR A 150 -10.03 -4.29 10.20
CA THR A 150 -10.83 -3.10 9.89
C THR A 150 -11.26 -3.13 8.44
N SER A 151 -12.50 -2.76 8.17
CA SER A 151 -13.09 -2.74 6.83
C SER A 151 -13.65 -1.37 6.51
N VAL A 152 -13.36 -0.88 5.30
CA VAL A 152 -13.79 0.43 4.83
C VAL A 152 -14.47 0.29 3.48
N THR A 153 -15.68 0.83 3.35
CA THR A 153 -16.40 0.93 2.06
C THR A 153 -16.06 2.28 1.41
N LEU A 154 -15.70 2.30 0.13
CA LEU A 154 -15.24 3.52 -0.55
C LEU A 154 -16.30 4.62 -0.54
N THR A 155 -17.57 4.29 -0.78
CA THR A 155 -18.68 5.27 -0.76
C THR A 155 -18.97 5.90 0.61
N SER A 156 -18.41 5.34 1.69
CA SER A 156 -18.44 5.96 3.02
C SER A 156 -17.44 7.11 3.16
N LEU A 157 -16.47 7.23 2.25
CA LEU A 157 -15.38 8.19 2.33
C LEU A 157 -15.72 9.51 1.64
N PRO A 158 -15.16 10.64 2.10
CA PRO A 158 -15.19 11.88 1.35
C PRO A 158 -14.22 11.80 0.15
N ILE A 159 -14.53 12.54 -0.90
CA ILE A 159 -13.54 12.89 -1.93
C ILE A 159 -12.50 13.79 -1.26
N TYR A 160 -11.24 13.44 -1.42
CA TYR A 160 -10.11 14.13 -0.80
C TYR A 160 -10.16 15.65 -1.03
N GLY A 161 -9.94 16.40 0.05
CA GLY A 161 -9.99 17.87 0.03
C GLY A 161 -11.40 18.47 -0.09
N THR A 162 -12.48 17.67 0.00
CA THR A 162 -13.86 18.16 -0.14
C THR A 162 -14.81 17.55 0.89
N ASN A 163 -16.03 18.11 0.98
CA ASN A 163 -17.13 17.54 1.78
C ASN A 163 -18.06 16.61 0.97
N ARG A 164 -17.76 16.38 -0.31
CA ARG A 164 -18.56 15.49 -1.18
C ARG A 164 -18.16 14.04 -0.92
N ARG A 165 -19.07 13.10 -1.15
CA ARG A 165 -18.83 11.66 -0.96
C ARG A 165 -18.37 10.99 -2.24
N ILE A 166 -17.58 9.95 -2.06
CA ILE A 166 -17.26 8.97 -3.10
C ILE A 166 -18.56 8.29 -3.55
N THR A 167 -18.66 8.07 -4.86
CA THR A 167 -19.76 7.36 -5.52
C THR A 167 -19.16 6.30 -6.44
N SER A 168 -20.01 5.51 -7.11
CA SER A 168 -19.54 4.53 -8.11
C SER A 168 -18.75 5.12 -9.28
N ALA A 169 -18.83 6.44 -9.52
CA ALA A 169 -18.01 7.14 -10.51
C ALA A 169 -16.51 7.24 -10.13
N TYR A 170 -16.15 6.82 -8.92
CA TYR A 170 -14.80 6.81 -8.36
C TYR A 170 -14.34 5.37 -8.04
N GLU A 171 -15.06 4.37 -8.54
CA GLU A 171 -14.72 2.95 -8.42
C GLU A 171 -14.17 2.47 -9.77
N SER A 172 -13.15 1.62 -9.74
CA SER A 172 -12.46 1.18 -10.95
C SER A 172 -11.98 -0.26 -10.82
N PRO A 173 -12.04 -1.08 -11.88
CA PRO A 173 -11.41 -2.40 -11.85
C PRO A 173 -9.88 -2.24 -11.87
N ILE A 174 -9.16 -3.20 -11.31
CA ILE A 174 -7.69 -3.31 -11.47
C ILE A 174 -7.37 -4.42 -12.45
N SER A 175 -6.41 -4.21 -13.35
CA SER A 175 -5.97 -5.20 -14.34
C SER A 175 -4.55 -5.71 -14.08
N ALA A 176 -3.79 -4.98 -13.27
CA ALA A 176 -2.48 -5.39 -12.79
C ALA A 176 -2.25 -4.90 -11.34
N LEU A 177 -1.29 -5.52 -10.66
CA LEU A 177 -0.88 -5.11 -9.32
C LEU A 177 0.61 -5.35 -9.06
N THR A 178 1.14 -4.62 -8.09
CA THR A 178 2.43 -4.88 -7.44
C THR A 178 2.28 -4.76 -5.92
N LEU A 179 3.15 -5.44 -5.16
CA LEU A 179 3.31 -5.18 -3.72
C LEU A 179 4.74 -4.76 -3.43
N ASN A 180 4.89 -3.67 -2.68
CA ASN A 180 6.17 -3.15 -2.22
C ASN A 180 6.21 -3.03 -0.69
N ILE A 181 7.32 -3.44 -0.09
CA ILE A 181 7.64 -3.27 1.34
C ILE A 181 8.71 -2.19 1.44
N VAL A 182 8.30 -1.01 1.87
CA VAL A 182 9.06 0.25 1.75
C VAL A 182 8.97 1.07 3.04
N GLY A 183 9.53 2.28 3.04
CA GLY A 183 9.33 3.26 4.10
C GLY A 183 7.85 3.61 4.34
N ASP A 184 7.61 4.47 5.32
CA ASP A 184 6.28 4.85 5.78
C ASP A 184 5.52 5.73 4.79
N TYR A 185 5.97 6.97 4.54
CA TYR A 185 5.28 7.92 3.65
C TYR A 185 6.23 9.06 3.22
N ASN A 186 5.79 9.94 2.33
CA ASN A 186 6.55 11.08 1.79
C ASN A 186 7.89 10.68 1.14
N ALA A 187 7.90 9.58 0.37
CA ALA A 187 9.09 9.02 -0.27
C ALA A 187 10.20 8.67 0.73
N ALA A 188 9.82 8.32 1.97
CA ALA A 188 10.77 7.90 2.98
C ALA A 188 11.46 6.59 2.61
N ASP A 189 12.73 6.50 3.00
CA ASP A 189 13.54 5.31 2.85
C ASP A 189 13.37 4.37 4.05
N GLY A 190 12.84 3.17 3.83
CA GLY A 190 12.82 2.10 4.80
C GLY A 190 14.21 1.53 5.03
N ARG A 191 14.73 1.65 6.25
CA ARG A 191 16.01 1.06 6.67
C ARG A 191 15.75 -0.04 7.67
N PHE A 192 15.61 -1.25 7.17
CA PHE A 192 15.33 -2.43 7.99
C PHE A 192 16.60 -3.13 8.43
N THR A 193 16.63 -3.58 9.69
CA THR A 193 17.77 -4.33 10.27
C THR A 193 17.47 -5.81 10.41
N SER A 194 16.20 -6.21 10.26
CA SER A 194 15.74 -7.60 10.26
C SER A 194 14.43 -7.69 9.49
N GLY A 195 14.14 -8.85 8.93
CA GLY A 195 12.89 -9.13 8.25
C GLY A 195 13.07 -10.16 7.15
N SER A 196 12.17 -11.13 7.11
CA SER A 196 12.03 -12.06 6.00
C SER A 196 10.68 -12.74 6.10
N GLY A 197 10.23 -13.32 5.00
CA GLY A 197 8.98 -14.07 4.96
C GLY A 197 8.48 -14.31 3.55
N THR A 198 7.17 -14.44 3.42
CA THR A 198 6.51 -14.65 2.12
C THR A 198 5.39 -13.66 1.87
N ILE A 199 5.15 -13.36 0.60
CA ILE A 199 3.95 -12.72 0.10
C ILE A 199 3.18 -13.76 -0.70
N VAL A 200 1.92 -14.00 -0.35
CA VAL A 200 1.03 -14.91 -1.07
C VAL A 200 -0.10 -14.10 -1.69
N TYR A 201 -0.17 -14.13 -3.01
CA TYR A 201 -1.24 -13.51 -3.79
C TYR A 201 -2.24 -14.59 -4.15
N THR A 202 -3.51 -14.41 -3.78
CA THR A 202 -4.61 -15.27 -4.23
C THR A 202 -5.63 -14.44 -4.99
N ALA A 203 -6.14 -14.96 -6.11
CA ALA A 203 -7.21 -14.33 -6.90
C ALA A 203 -8.17 -15.38 -7.49
N ASN A 204 -9.33 -14.93 -7.98
CA ASN A 204 -10.32 -15.83 -8.60
C ASN A 204 -9.85 -16.39 -9.96
N GLN A 205 -9.00 -15.64 -10.65
CA GLN A 205 -8.45 -15.94 -11.96
C GLN A 205 -6.92 -16.12 -11.89
N PRO A 206 -6.32 -16.92 -12.80
CA PRO A 206 -4.87 -17.07 -12.86
C PRO A 206 -4.19 -15.73 -13.16
N LEU A 207 -3.15 -15.39 -12.40
CA LEU A 207 -2.33 -14.20 -12.65
C LEU A 207 -1.05 -14.60 -13.40
N THR A 208 -0.64 -13.76 -14.35
CA THR A 208 0.63 -13.85 -15.05
C THR A 208 1.65 -12.91 -14.42
N VAL A 209 2.88 -13.40 -14.28
CA VAL A 209 4.03 -12.63 -13.78
C VAL A 209 4.68 -11.88 -14.94
N LEU A 210 4.78 -10.55 -14.83
CA LEU A 210 5.32 -9.66 -15.85
C LEU A 210 6.47 -8.83 -15.29
N THR A 211 7.45 -8.54 -16.16
CA THR A 211 8.68 -7.79 -15.82
C THR A 211 8.61 -6.31 -16.15
N THR A 212 7.55 -5.89 -16.83
CA THR A 212 7.28 -4.51 -17.22
C THR A 212 5.82 -4.22 -16.93
N GLU A 213 5.53 -2.95 -16.68
CA GLU A 213 4.15 -2.51 -16.57
C GLU A 213 3.38 -2.84 -17.86
N PRO A 214 2.17 -3.41 -17.78
CA PRO A 214 1.41 -3.79 -18.96
C PRO A 214 0.88 -2.56 -19.71
N SER A 215 0.91 -2.57 -21.04
CA SER A 215 0.45 -1.43 -21.86
C SER A 215 -1.05 -1.14 -21.80
N TYR A 216 -1.82 -1.97 -21.07
CA TYR A 216 -3.27 -1.82 -20.88
C TYR A 216 -3.62 -1.22 -19.51
N THR A 217 -2.62 -0.76 -18.74
CA THR A 217 -2.84 0.00 -17.51
C THR A 217 -2.90 1.50 -17.81
N ALA A 218 -3.78 2.21 -17.10
CA ALA A 218 -3.99 3.65 -17.27
C ALA A 218 -2.97 4.54 -16.54
N PHE A 219 -2.22 3.96 -15.60
CA PHE A 219 -1.10 4.59 -14.90
C PHE A 219 0.21 4.07 -15.51
N GLN A 220 1.33 4.78 -15.33
CA GLN A 220 2.65 4.41 -15.88
C GLN A 220 3.80 4.78 -14.93
N ASP A 221 3.53 4.72 -13.62
CA ASP A 221 4.51 5.06 -12.58
C ASP A 221 4.35 4.10 -11.38
N GLY A 222 5.01 4.40 -10.27
CA GLY A 222 4.91 3.61 -9.05
C GLY A 222 5.07 4.46 -7.79
N THR A 223 5.26 3.76 -6.68
CA THR A 223 5.47 4.40 -5.39
C THR A 223 6.84 5.07 -5.29
N GLY A 224 6.87 6.22 -4.62
CA GLY A 224 8.08 6.98 -4.32
C GLY A 224 8.87 6.50 -3.09
N GLU A 225 8.25 5.76 -2.16
CA GLU A 225 8.97 5.23 -0.99
C GLU A 225 9.94 4.13 -1.39
N THR A 226 11.12 4.07 -0.75
CA THR A 226 12.14 3.05 -1.06
C THR A 226 12.46 2.21 0.18
N ALA A 227 13.19 1.10 0.03
CA ALA A 227 13.76 0.36 1.15
C ALA A 227 14.93 -0.55 0.75
N ASN A 228 15.58 -1.14 1.75
CA ASN A 228 16.56 -2.22 1.58
C ASN A 228 15.92 -3.62 1.51
N THR A 229 14.62 -3.72 1.22
CA THR A 229 13.93 -4.99 0.96
C THR A 229 14.40 -5.62 -0.35
N VAL A 230 14.49 -6.94 -0.41
CA VAL A 230 14.73 -7.74 -1.61
C VAL A 230 13.63 -8.79 -1.79
N TYR A 231 13.25 -9.07 -3.04
CA TYR A 231 12.22 -10.08 -3.36
C TYR A 231 12.80 -11.29 -4.09
N GLY A 232 12.23 -12.46 -3.83
CA GLY A 232 12.52 -13.69 -4.56
C GLY A 232 11.94 -13.67 -5.97
N LYS A 233 12.51 -14.51 -6.84
CA LYS A 233 11.97 -14.71 -8.19
C LYS A 233 10.65 -15.46 -8.14
N LEU A 234 9.73 -15.09 -9.02
CA LEU A 234 8.44 -15.76 -9.18
C LEU A 234 8.47 -16.84 -10.28
N PRO A 235 7.60 -17.85 -10.21
CA PRO A 235 7.48 -18.85 -11.28
C PRO A 235 6.83 -18.26 -12.54
N ALA A 236 7.17 -18.80 -13.71
CA ALA A 236 6.60 -18.35 -14.99
C ALA A 236 5.17 -18.86 -15.27
N SER A 237 4.58 -19.64 -14.36
CA SER A 237 3.26 -20.24 -14.54
C SER A 237 2.14 -19.30 -14.14
N ASN A 238 1.08 -19.24 -14.96
CA ASN A 238 -0.17 -18.62 -14.56
C ASN A 238 -0.80 -19.40 -13.41
N SER A 239 -1.12 -18.73 -12.31
CA SER A 239 -1.67 -19.38 -11.13
C SER A 239 -2.65 -18.48 -10.39
N LYS A 240 -3.69 -19.10 -9.81
CA LYS A 240 -4.60 -18.41 -8.88
C LYS A 240 -3.93 -18.09 -7.55
N THR A 241 -2.83 -18.78 -7.24
CA THR A 241 -2.02 -18.57 -6.04
C THR A 241 -0.55 -18.44 -6.43
N ILE A 242 0.05 -17.30 -6.11
CA ILE A 242 1.46 -17.01 -6.37
C ILE A 242 2.13 -16.71 -5.03
N THR A 243 3.28 -17.35 -4.76
CA THR A 243 4.06 -17.11 -3.54
C THR A 243 5.41 -16.52 -3.91
N GLN A 244 5.76 -15.39 -3.28
CA GLN A 244 7.05 -14.73 -3.38
C GLN A 244 7.73 -14.73 -2.03
N THR A 245 9.02 -15.03 -1.96
CA THR A 245 9.80 -14.78 -0.74
C THR A 245 10.22 -13.32 -0.70
N TRP A 246 10.44 -12.77 0.49
CA TRP A 246 11.06 -11.46 0.68
C TRP A 246 12.05 -11.52 1.85
N GLY A 247 12.99 -10.58 1.87
CA GLY A 247 13.97 -10.43 2.93
C GLY A 247 14.61 -9.05 2.93
N ILE A 248 15.57 -8.85 3.82
CA ILE A 248 16.33 -7.61 3.93
C ILE A 248 17.75 -7.78 3.37
N ASP A 249 18.18 -6.82 2.54
CA ASP A 249 19.56 -6.74 2.06
C ASP A 249 20.49 -6.38 3.22
N SER A 250 21.50 -7.23 3.46
CA SER A 250 22.49 -7.07 4.52
C SER A 250 23.34 -5.82 4.41
N SER A 251 23.40 -5.17 3.23
CA SER A 251 24.05 -3.87 3.07
C SER A 251 23.33 -2.74 3.80
N GLY A 252 22.07 -2.95 4.24
CA GLY A 252 21.29 -1.97 5.01
C GLY A 252 20.89 -0.72 4.22
N SER A 253 21.29 -0.62 2.96
CA SER A 253 21.14 0.57 2.14
C SER A 253 19.88 0.46 1.30
N PRO A 254 18.94 1.43 1.39
CA PRO A 254 17.79 1.46 0.51
C PRO A 254 18.28 1.37 -0.93
N ARG A 255 17.75 0.39 -1.68
CA ARG A 255 18.04 0.33 -3.11
C ARG A 255 17.23 1.44 -3.75
N LEU A 256 17.92 2.51 -4.12
CA LEU A 256 17.37 3.54 -4.99
C LEU A 256 17.11 2.87 -6.33
N GLY A 257 15.86 2.49 -6.57
CA GLY A 257 15.47 2.12 -7.92
C GLY A 257 15.17 3.38 -8.74
N PRO A 258 15.14 3.27 -10.07
CA PRO A 258 15.09 4.41 -10.99
C PRO A 258 13.71 5.07 -11.10
N ALA A 259 12.88 5.05 -10.06
CA ALA A 259 11.64 5.83 -10.04
C ALA A 259 12.03 7.30 -9.90
N THR A 260 12.55 7.89 -10.97
CA THR A 260 12.94 9.30 -11.03
C THR A 260 11.75 10.22 -10.71
N HIS A 261 10.51 9.68 -10.74
CA HIS A 261 9.24 10.40 -10.55
C HIS A 261 8.19 9.67 -9.67
N GLY A 262 8.56 8.60 -8.93
CA GLY A 262 7.60 7.84 -8.13
C GLY A 262 6.73 8.73 -7.23
N ILE A 263 5.42 8.48 -7.19
CA ILE A 263 4.47 9.31 -6.45
C ILE A 263 4.59 8.95 -4.96
N PRO A 264 4.98 9.90 -4.09
CA PRO A 264 5.04 9.66 -2.65
C PRO A 264 3.65 9.36 -2.10
N LEU A 265 3.53 8.37 -1.21
CA LEU A 265 2.35 8.28 -0.35
C LEU A 265 2.27 9.58 0.46
N PRO A 266 1.20 10.38 0.33
CA PRO A 266 1.13 11.65 1.03
C PRO A 266 1.06 11.44 2.54
N ALA A 267 1.50 12.43 3.31
CA ALA A 267 1.39 12.39 4.76
C ALA A 267 -0.04 12.00 5.19
N PRO A 268 -0.19 10.90 5.95
CA PRO A 268 -1.51 10.42 6.36
C PRO A 268 -2.12 11.35 7.43
N PRO A 269 -3.45 11.28 7.67
CA PRO A 269 -4.14 12.10 8.67
C PRO A 269 -3.50 12.11 10.06
N SER A 270 -3.04 10.96 10.56
CA SER A 270 -2.29 10.82 11.82
C SER A 270 -1.02 11.69 11.85
N ALA A 271 -0.21 11.64 10.79
CA ALA A 271 1.02 12.42 10.66
C ALA A 271 0.76 13.94 10.65
N TRP A 272 -0.37 14.38 10.06
CA TRP A 272 -0.78 15.79 10.11
C TRP A 272 -1.12 16.25 11.52
N LYS A 273 -1.85 15.44 12.29
CA LYS A 273 -2.18 15.74 13.69
C LYS A 273 -0.92 15.86 14.54
N ALA A 274 0.00 14.90 14.45
CA ALA A 274 1.27 14.94 15.16
C ALA A 274 2.10 16.19 14.81
N LYS A 275 2.13 16.58 13.53
CA LYS A 275 2.80 17.82 13.08
C LYS A 275 2.14 19.08 13.64
N GLN A 276 0.80 19.12 13.69
CA GLN A 276 0.07 20.24 14.28
C GLN A 276 0.29 20.34 15.79
N GLU A 277 0.26 19.24 16.53
CA GLU A 277 0.54 19.20 17.97
C GLU A 277 1.97 19.66 18.26
N LYS A 278 2.96 19.17 17.50
CA LYS A 278 4.35 19.63 17.63
C LYS A 278 4.49 21.13 17.39
N ARG A 279 3.76 21.69 16.42
CA ARG A 279 3.72 23.13 16.16
C ARG A 279 3.05 23.91 17.31
N ARG A 280 1.95 23.40 17.87
CA ARG A 280 1.26 24.01 19.03
C ARG A 280 2.15 24.02 20.27
N ASN A 281 2.82 22.90 20.55
CA ASN A 281 3.74 22.77 21.68
C ASN A 281 4.97 23.67 21.51
N ALA A 282 5.53 23.76 20.30
CA ALA A 282 6.63 24.68 19.99
C ALA A 282 6.22 26.16 20.07
N ALA A 283 4.93 26.47 19.88
CA ALA A 283 4.38 27.81 20.01
C ALA A 283 3.98 28.18 21.46
N GLY A 284 4.19 27.29 22.44
CA GLY A 284 3.92 27.57 23.86
C GLY A 284 2.45 27.76 24.21
N VAL A 285 1.52 27.22 23.42
CA VAL A 285 0.08 27.32 23.71
C VAL A 285 -0.30 26.25 24.75
N GLU A 286 -0.19 26.58 26.03
CA GLU A 286 -0.71 25.75 27.12
C GLU A 286 -2.23 25.56 26.96
N ASN A 287 -2.68 24.31 27.15
CA ASN A 287 -4.09 23.97 27.26
C ASN A 287 -4.71 24.80 28.40
N ARG A 288 -5.49 25.83 28.09
CA ARG A 288 -6.48 26.31 29.04
C ARG A 288 -7.51 25.19 29.20
N SER A 289 -7.48 24.55 30.36
CA SER A 289 -8.57 23.72 30.84
C SER A 289 -9.86 24.53 30.68
N ILE A 290 -10.83 23.93 30.00
CA ILE A 290 -12.21 24.40 30.06
C ILE A 290 -12.65 24.10 31.49
N GLU A 291 -12.59 25.10 32.36
CA GLU A 291 -13.38 25.06 33.58
C GLU A 291 -14.85 25.03 33.15
N GLU A 292 -15.56 24.01 33.63
CA GLU A 292 -17.01 23.95 33.62
C GLU A 292 -17.54 25.25 34.23
N VAL A 293 -18.30 26.01 33.45
CA VAL A 293 -19.15 27.07 33.97
C VAL A 293 -20.53 26.47 34.08
N GLU A 294 -20.99 26.30 35.32
CA GLU A 294 -22.39 26.05 35.71
C GLU A 294 -23.36 27.07 35.08
#